data_AF-A0A7W2FW98-F1
#
_entry.id   AF-A0A7W2FW98-F1
#
_cell.length_a   1.000
_cell.length_b   1.000
_cell.length_c   1.000
_cell.angle_alpha   90.00
_cell.angle_beta   90.00
_cell.angle_gamma   90.00
#
_symmetry.space_group_name_H-M   'P 1'
#
loop_
_entity.id
_entity.type
_entity.pdbx_description
1 polymer ?
#
loop_
_entity_poly.entity_id
_entity_poly.type
_entity_poly.pdbx_seq_one_letter_code
_entity_poly.pdbx_strand_id
1 'polypeptide(L)'
;MNQIEFKENKLLSRAKKSPLLGRMLLYLITILSIVSPLSGCSSLSKINGETTNVEVKLGNIDDFVKYEKSVNSEDITRNYFVDVSEGIYPFIKNHKFEIPKEYKSNPQQNIVLTKCYYYNSQGEVKLIYYQWNEKNNYEKSNEVFEKIFYEVRSNITKQIGSPSEINLESKTINDDSTFRDDIKWNSSHNVYMFRFGDNENRHNEINLVIYKD
;
A
#
# COMPACT_ATOMS: atom_id res chain seq x y z
N MET A 1 -24.07 -18.30 100.71
CA MET A 1 -22.88 -19.16 100.86
C MET A 1 -22.66 -19.84 99.51
N ASN A 2 -21.49 -19.59 98.90
CA ASN A 2 -20.93 -20.14 97.64
C ASN A 2 -21.65 -19.71 96.34
N GLN A 3 -21.07 -18.83 95.48
CA GLN A 3 -19.96 -19.05 94.51
C GLN A 3 -20.22 -20.30 93.62
N ILE A 4 -20.02 -20.37 92.30
CA ILE A 4 -19.02 -19.86 91.32
C ILE A 4 -19.76 -20.00 89.94
N GLU A 5 -19.65 -19.16 88.90
CA GLU A 5 -18.61 -19.21 87.86
C GLU A 5 -18.74 -18.02 86.89
N PHE A 6 -17.63 -17.29 86.78
CA PHE A 6 -17.30 -16.37 85.70
C PHE A 6 -16.57 -17.20 84.63
N LYS A 7 -17.05 -17.20 83.38
CA LYS A 7 -16.29 -17.73 82.23
C LYS A 7 -15.99 -16.61 81.25
N GLU A 8 -14.69 -16.46 81.04
CA GLU A 8 -14.04 -15.53 80.14
C GLU A 8 -14.28 -15.81 78.65
N ASN A 9 -14.14 -14.73 77.86
CA ASN A 9 -13.47 -14.67 76.56
C ASN A 9 -14.02 -15.47 75.37
N LYS A 10 -14.65 -14.75 74.43
CA LYS A 10 -14.13 -14.66 73.05
C LYS A 10 -14.71 -13.45 72.30
N LEU A 11 -13.96 -12.36 72.30
CA LEU A 11 -14.05 -11.31 71.29
C LEU A 11 -13.71 -11.91 69.92
N LEU A 12 -14.71 -12.29 69.14
CA LEU A 12 -14.58 -12.51 67.70
C LEU A 12 -15.00 -11.22 67.00
N SER A 13 -14.01 -10.36 66.71
CA SER A 13 -14.14 -9.27 65.75
C SER A 13 -14.40 -9.86 64.36
N ARG A 14 -15.68 -10.06 64.03
CA ARG A 14 -16.11 -10.24 62.64
C ARG A 14 -15.92 -8.92 61.91
N ALA A 15 -14.74 -8.74 61.33
CA ALA A 15 -14.53 -7.76 60.28
C ALA A 15 -15.46 -8.11 59.11
N LYS A 16 -16.58 -7.37 59.00
CA LYS A 16 -17.41 -7.34 57.80
C LYS A 16 -16.52 -6.84 56.66
N LYS A 17 -15.93 -7.75 55.88
CA LYS A 17 -15.36 -7.41 54.57
C LYS A 17 -16.50 -6.79 53.74
N SER A 18 -16.37 -5.50 53.45
CA SER A 18 -17.38 -4.75 52.73
C SER A 18 -17.56 -5.35 51.33
N PRO A 19 -18.80 -5.56 50.86
CA PRO A 19 -19.09 -6.09 49.52
C PRO A 19 -18.73 -5.11 48.38
N LEU A 20 -18.22 -3.93 48.74
CA LEU A 20 -17.84 -2.86 47.81
C LEU A 20 -16.60 -3.20 47.00
N LEU A 21 -15.59 -3.84 47.61
CA LEU A 21 -14.35 -4.22 46.90
C LEU A 21 -14.59 -5.30 45.84
N GLY A 22 -15.45 -6.28 46.12
CA GLY A 22 -15.84 -7.31 45.15
C GLY A 22 -16.65 -6.75 43.99
N ARG A 23 -17.52 -5.78 44.26
CA ARG A 23 -18.29 -5.08 43.21
C ARG A 23 -17.42 -4.18 42.36
N MET A 24 -16.46 -3.46 42.94
CA MET A 24 -15.48 -2.66 42.19
C MET A 24 -14.61 -3.51 41.26
N LEU A 25 -14.21 -4.72 41.70
CA LEU A 25 -13.44 -5.64 40.85
C LEU A 25 -14.24 -6.12 39.63
N LEU A 26 -15.53 -6.42 39.82
CA LEU A 26 -16.45 -6.81 38.75
C LEU A 26 -16.70 -5.70 37.72
N TYR A 27 -16.77 -4.43 38.17
CA TYR A 27 -16.86 -3.28 37.27
C TYR A 27 -15.56 -3.05 36.49
N LEU A 28 -14.39 -3.28 37.10
CA LEU A 28 -13.11 -3.15 36.40
C LEU A 28 -12.94 -4.20 35.29
N ILE A 29 -13.38 -5.44 35.54
CA ILE A 29 -13.32 -6.53 34.55
C ILE A 29 -14.28 -6.27 33.39
N THR A 30 -15.50 -5.75 33.66
CA THR A 30 -16.46 -5.42 32.60
C THR A 30 -16.04 -4.24 31.75
N ILE A 31 -15.37 -3.22 32.33
CA ILE A 31 -14.81 -2.11 31.55
C ILE A 31 -13.64 -2.59 30.68
N LEU A 32 -12.77 -3.49 31.16
CA LEU A 32 -11.68 -4.04 30.34
C LEU A 32 -12.20 -4.87 29.15
N SER A 33 -13.33 -5.56 29.28
CA SER A 33 -13.91 -6.34 28.18
C SER A 33 -14.47 -5.49 27.04
N ILE A 34 -14.91 -4.26 27.33
CA ILE A 34 -15.49 -3.32 26.34
C ILE A 34 -14.39 -2.59 25.54
N VAL A 35 -13.14 -2.57 26.03
CA VAL A 35 -11.98 -1.96 25.35
C VAL A 35 -11.11 -3.03 24.67
N SER A 36 -11.71 -4.15 24.28
CA SER A 36 -11.07 -5.02 23.28
C SER A 36 -11.24 -4.32 21.93
N PRO A 37 -10.22 -3.72 21.30
CA PRO A 37 -10.35 -3.42 19.90
C PRO A 37 -10.65 -4.75 19.22
N LEU A 38 -11.80 -4.81 18.54
CA LEU A 38 -12.04 -5.79 17.49
C LEU A 38 -10.92 -5.59 16.47
N SER A 39 -9.77 -6.21 16.72
CA SER A 39 -8.82 -6.58 15.69
C SER A 39 -9.44 -7.73 14.91
N GLY A 40 -10.54 -7.41 14.21
CA GLY A 40 -10.87 -8.04 12.94
C GLY A 40 -9.80 -7.65 11.95
N CYS A 41 -8.59 -8.17 12.16
CA CYS A 41 -7.60 -8.29 11.12
C CYS A 41 -8.17 -9.37 10.20
N SER A 42 -8.94 -8.93 9.19
CA SER A 42 -9.13 -9.74 8.01
C SER A 42 -7.74 -10.19 7.59
N SER A 43 -7.53 -11.50 7.48
CA SER A 43 -6.33 -12.06 6.90
C SER A 43 -6.31 -11.72 5.41
N LEU A 44 -6.17 -10.43 5.07
CA LEU A 44 -5.81 -9.97 3.76
C LEU A 44 -4.38 -10.46 3.54
N SER A 45 -4.20 -11.33 2.55
CA SER A 45 -2.91 -11.83 2.12
C SER A 45 -1.86 -10.71 2.10
N LYS A 46 -0.71 -11.02 2.70
CA LYS A 46 0.46 -10.13 2.71
C LYS A 46 0.77 -9.80 1.25
N ILE A 47 0.80 -8.52 0.89
CA ILE A 47 1.23 -8.11 -0.45
C ILE A 47 2.70 -8.53 -0.57
N ASN A 48 3.03 -9.28 -1.63
CA ASN A 48 4.40 -9.70 -1.89
C ASN A 48 5.27 -8.46 -2.14
N GLY A 49 6.49 -8.42 -1.61
CA GLY A 49 7.40 -7.27 -1.71
C GLY A 49 7.69 -6.86 -3.16
N GLU A 50 7.69 -7.81 -4.09
CA GLU A 50 7.83 -7.56 -5.53
C GLU A 50 6.71 -6.70 -6.13
N THR A 51 5.52 -6.69 -5.51
CA THR A 51 4.38 -5.87 -5.97
C THR A 51 4.62 -4.38 -5.73
N THR A 52 5.38 -4.02 -4.71
CA THR A 52 5.47 -2.64 -4.18
C THR A 52 6.89 -2.12 -4.05
N ASN A 53 7.89 -2.94 -4.39
CA ASN A 53 9.29 -2.53 -4.53
C ASN A 53 9.47 -1.77 -5.84
N VAL A 54 9.37 -0.44 -5.74
CA VAL A 54 9.63 0.49 -6.83
C VAL A 54 11.01 1.09 -6.65
N GLU A 55 11.81 1.18 -7.71
CA GLU A 55 13.07 1.90 -7.69
C GLU A 55 12.90 3.29 -8.30
N VAL A 56 13.16 4.34 -7.52
CA VAL A 56 13.03 5.74 -7.98
C VAL A 56 14.28 6.26 -8.69
N LYS A 57 15.36 5.47 -8.71
CA LYS A 57 16.61 5.85 -9.36
C LYS A 57 16.60 5.45 -10.84
N LEU A 58 17.02 6.38 -11.68
CA LEU A 58 17.36 6.10 -13.08
C LEU A 58 18.80 5.61 -13.18
N GLY A 59 19.11 4.85 -14.24
CA GLY A 59 20.40 4.19 -14.40
C GLY A 59 20.65 3.68 -15.82
N ASN A 60 21.58 2.74 -15.95
CA ASN A 60 21.85 2.09 -17.23
C ASN A 60 20.87 0.94 -17.48
N ILE A 61 20.38 0.82 -18.71
CA ILE A 61 19.42 -0.22 -19.12
C ILE A 61 19.91 -1.64 -18.79
N ASP A 62 21.21 -1.92 -18.89
CA ASP A 62 21.75 -3.24 -18.62
C ASP A 62 21.54 -3.67 -17.16
N ASP A 63 21.51 -2.72 -16.22
CA ASP A 63 21.27 -3.01 -14.81
C ASP A 63 19.80 -3.36 -14.56
N PHE A 64 18.87 -2.66 -15.22
CA PHE A 64 17.44 -3.02 -15.20
C PHE A 64 17.20 -4.38 -15.86
N VAL A 65 17.84 -4.67 -16.99
CA VAL A 65 17.76 -5.99 -17.65
C VAL A 65 18.27 -7.11 -16.73
N LYS A 66 19.39 -6.89 -16.02
CA LYS A 66 19.90 -7.86 -15.04
C LYS A 66 18.92 -8.04 -13.88
N TYR A 67 18.35 -6.96 -13.36
CA TYR A 67 17.38 -7.01 -12.28
C TYR A 67 16.13 -7.80 -12.69
N GLU A 68 15.53 -7.49 -13.84
CA GLU A 68 14.32 -8.17 -14.32
C GLU A 68 14.55 -9.66 -14.55
N LYS A 69 15.74 -10.05 -15.05
CA LYS A 69 16.15 -11.47 -15.11
C LYS A 69 16.26 -12.12 -13.74
N SER A 70 16.80 -11.41 -12.75
CA SER A 70 16.99 -11.94 -11.39
C SER A 70 15.66 -12.21 -10.67
N VAL A 71 14.60 -11.48 -11.01
CA VAL A 71 13.24 -11.67 -10.47
C VAL A 71 12.33 -12.49 -11.41
N ASN A 72 12.90 -13.11 -12.46
CA ASN A 72 12.19 -13.92 -13.44
C ASN A 72 10.99 -13.22 -14.10
N SER A 73 11.11 -11.91 -14.37
CA SER A 73 10.11 -11.21 -15.19
C SER A 73 10.12 -11.74 -16.63
N GLU A 74 8.93 -11.82 -17.23
CA GLU A 74 8.74 -12.16 -18.63
C GLU A 74 9.13 -10.95 -19.51
N ASP A 75 10.07 -11.13 -20.44
CA ASP A 75 10.39 -10.11 -21.44
C ASP A 75 9.30 -10.10 -22.51
N ILE A 76 8.57 -8.99 -22.58
CA ILE A 76 7.48 -8.75 -23.53
C ILE A 76 7.82 -7.58 -24.49
N THR A 77 9.12 -7.28 -24.65
CA THR A 77 9.61 -6.22 -25.51
C THR A 77 9.10 -6.38 -26.93
N ARG A 78 8.49 -5.33 -27.45
CA ARG A 78 8.00 -5.27 -28.84
C ARG A 78 9.14 -5.00 -29.80
N ASN A 79 8.95 -5.32 -31.07
CA ASN A 79 9.91 -5.01 -32.14
C ASN A 79 9.62 -3.66 -32.83
N TYR A 80 8.72 -2.85 -32.27
CA TYR A 80 8.36 -1.53 -32.77
C TYR A 80 8.33 -0.52 -31.61
N PHE A 81 8.61 0.73 -31.94
CA PHE A 81 8.54 1.83 -30.98
C PHE A 81 7.12 2.37 -30.88
N VAL A 82 6.66 2.59 -29.64
CA VAL A 82 5.45 3.36 -29.35
C VAL A 82 5.90 4.65 -28.68
N ASP A 83 5.64 5.78 -29.32
CA ASP A 83 6.08 7.07 -28.81
C ASP A 83 5.32 7.45 -27.54
N VAL A 84 6.00 8.19 -26.67
CA VAL A 84 5.45 8.70 -25.42
C VAL A 84 4.64 9.94 -25.75
N SER A 85 3.35 9.75 -26.06
CA SER A 85 2.47 10.84 -26.51
C SER A 85 2.22 11.89 -25.43
N GLU A 86 2.12 13.16 -25.84
CA GLU A 86 1.57 14.25 -25.02
C GLU A 86 0.17 13.86 -24.51
N GLY A 87 0.00 13.69 -23.19
CA GLY A 87 -1.31 13.51 -22.56
C GLY A 87 -1.43 12.38 -21.55
N ILE A 88 -0.63 11.32 -21.67
CA ILE A 88 -0.65 10.18 -20.72
C ILE A 88 0.56 10.20 -19.79
N TYR A 89 1.69 10.71 -20.31
CA TYR A 89 2.95 10.86 -19.60
C TYR A 89 3.35 12.33 -19.56
N PRO A 90 4.20 12.74 -18.59
CA PRO A 90 4.92 14.00 -18.74
C PRO A 90 5.71 13.93 -20.05
N PHE A 91 5.40 14.84 -20.96
CA PHE A 91 6.05 14.92 -22.25
C PHE A 91 7.53 15.24 -22.04
N ILE A 92 8.40 14.26 -22.31
CA ILE A 92 9.84 14.47 -22.25
C ILE A 92 10.29 15.07 -23.58
N LYS A 93 10.30 16.41 -23.62
CA LYS A 93 10.67 17.17 -24.81
C LYS A 93 12.09 16.83 -25.26
N ASN A 94 12.28 16.66 -26.57
CA ASN A 94 13.57 16.45 -27.24
C ASN A 94 14.31 15.13 -26.94
N HIS A 95 13.67 14.12 -26.35
CA HIS A 95 14.32 12.83 -26.16
C HIS A 95 14.10 11.88 -27.34
N LYS A 96 15.21 11.30 -27.84
CA LYS A 96 15.19 10.19 -28.79
C LYS A 96 15.40 8.89 -28.03
N PHE A 97 14.37 8.06 -28.03
CA PHE A 97 14.40 6.76 -27.37
C PHE A 97 14.72 5.65 -28.38
N GLU A 98 15.42 4.64 -27.89
CA GLU A 98 15.45 3.33 -28.52
C GLU A 98 14.11 2.61 -28.29
N ILE A 99 13.94 1.42 -28.87
CA ILE A 99 12.81 0.55 -28.55
C ILE A 99 12.85 0.24 -27.04
N PRO A 100 11.82 0.64 -26.25
CA PRO A 100 11.84 0.45 -24.81
C PRO A 100 11.86 -1.03 -24.46
N LYS A 101 12.50 -1.37 -23.34
CA LYS A 101 12.42 -2.73 -22.79
C LYS A 101 11.16 -2.86 -21.96
N GLU A 102 10.35 -3.87 -22.27
CA GLU A 102 9.08 -4.12 -21.59
C GLU A 102 9.14 -5.47 -20.86
N TYR A 103 8.75 -5.46 -19.59
CA TYR A 103 8.73 -6.66 -18.75
C TYR A 103 7.39 -6.81 -18.06
N LYS A 104 7.01 -8.06 -17.82
CA LYS A 104 5.77 -8.42 -17.15
C LYS A 104 6.03 -9.39 -16.00
N SER A 105 5.38 -9.16 -14.88
CA SER A 105 5.35 -10.10 -13.76
C SER A 105 3.93 -10.25 -13.19
N ASN A 106 3.72 -11.31 -12.42
CA ASN A 106 2.45 -11.57 -11.73
C ASN A 106 2.74 -11.59 -10.21
N PRO A 107 2.96 -10.42 -9.58
CA PRO A 107 3.42 -10.37 -8.20
C PRO A 107 2.37 -10.91 -7.21
N GLN A 108 1.10 -10.98 -7.64
CA GLN A 108 0.00 -11.65 -6.96
C GLN A 108 -0.89 -12.37 -7.99
N GLN A 109 -1.77 -13.25 -7.50
CA GLN A 109 -2.59 -14.11 -8.35
C GLN A 109 -3.50 -13.32 -9.31
N ASN A 110 -4.03 -12.18 -8.88
CA ASN A 110 -4.99 -11.34 -9.60
C ASN A 110 -4.37 -10.04 -10.16
N ILE A 111 -3.06 -9.84 -10.03
CA ILE A 111 -2.38 -8.61 -10.44
C ILE A 111 -1.33 -8.91 -11.50
N VAL A 112 -1.34 -8.11 -12.56
CA VAL A 112 -0.28 -8.04 -13.56
C VAL A 112 0.47 -6.74 -13.34
N LEU A 113 1.80 -6.81 -13.23
CA LEU A 113 2.68 -5.65 -13.22
C LEU A 113 3.46 -5.63 -14.53
N THR A 114 3.29 -4.55 -15.30
CA THR A 114 4.10 -4.25 -16.48
C THR A 114 5.05 -3.11 -16.17
N LYS A 115 6.31 -3.25 -16.62
CA LYS A 115 7.36 -2.25 -16.49
C LYS A 115 7.91 -1.91 -17.86
N CYS A 116 8.05 -0.63 -18.17
CA CYS A 116 8.66 -0.16 -19.41
C CYS A 116 9.83 0.77 -19.11
N TYR A 117 10.99 0.47 -19.69
CA TYR A 117 12.22 1.25 -19.56
C TYR A 117 12.52 1.97 -20.87
N TYR A 118 12.43 3.30 -20.85
CA TYR A 118 12.73 4.15 -22.00
C TYR A 118 14.13 4.72 -21.85
N TYR A 119 14.99 4.44 -22.84
CA TYR A 119 16.42 4.75 -22.78
C TYR A 119 16.94 5.29 -24.11
N ASN A 120 18.05 6.02 -24.06
CA ASN A 120 18.71 6.56 -25.25
C ASN A 120 19.75 5.57 -25.84
N SER A 121 20.33 5.93 -26.98
CA SER A 121 21.38 5.14 -27.65
C SER A 121 22.63 4.85 -26.80
N GLN A 122 22.83 5.60 -25.70
CA GLN A 122 23.92 5.41 -24.74
C GLN A 122 23.56 4.42 -23.62
N GLY A 123 22.34 3.89 -23.62
CA GLY A 123 21.84 2.98 -22.60
C GLY A 123 21.33 3.68 -21.33
N GLU A 124 21.21 5.01 -21.34
CA GLU A 124 20.74 5.77 -20.17
C GLU A 124 19.21 5.76 -20.13
N VAL A 125 18.62 5.21 -19.07
CA VAL A 125 17.18 5.25 -18.85
C VAL A 125 16.77 6.66 -18.43
N LYS A 126 15.77 7.23 -19.12
CA LYS A 126 15.23 8.57 -18.83
C LYS A 126 13.82 8.53 -18.27
N LEU A 127 13.09 7.43 -18.54
CA LEU A 127 11.76 7.21 -18.01
C LEU A 127 11.60 5.73 -17.67
N ILE A 128 11.04 5.48 -16.49
CA ILE A 128 10.53 4.18 -16.07
C ILE A 128 9.03 4.33 -15.87
N TYR A 129 8.28 3.42 -16.48
CA TYR A 129 6.84 3.33 -16.31
C TYR A 129 6.48 2.00 -15.66
N TYR A 130 5.65 2.05 -14.64
CA TYR A 130 5.05 0.89 -14.00
C TYR A 130 3.54 0.98 -14.16
N GLN A 131 2.93 -0.15 -14.50
CA GLN A 131 1.50 -0.29 -14.64
C GLN A 131 1.03 -1.55 -13.90
N TRP A 132 0.20 -1.38 -12.88
CA TRP A 132 -0.51 -2.47 -12.23
C TRP A 132 -1.91 -2.55 -12.83
N ASN A 133 -2.28 -3.75 -13.29
CA ASN A 133 -3.57 -4.05 -13.91
C ASN A 133 -4.16 -5.34 -13.35
N GLU A 134 -5.48 -5.47 -13.46
CA GLU A 134 -6.17 -6.70 -13.12
C GLU A 134 -5.80 -7.82 -14.10
N LYS A 135 -5.62 -9.03 -13.56
CA LYS A 135 -5.49 -10.22 -14.41
C LYS A 135 -6.87 -10.64 -14.89
N ASN A 136 -7.01 -10.82 -16.20
CA ASN A 136 -8.23 -11.35 -16.82
C ASN A 136 -8.67 -12.64 -16.09
N ASN A 137 -9.97 -12.74 -15.77
CA ASN A 137 -10.66 -13.87 -15.11
C ASN A 137 -10.59 -13.93 -13.56
N TYR A 138 -10.09 -12.90 -12.87
CA TYR A 138 -10.16 -12.81 -11.41
C TYR A 138 -11.25 -11.87 -10.93
N GLU A 139 -11.76 -12.12 -9.72
CA GLU A 139 -12.71 -11.23 -9.06
C GLU A 139 -12.04 -9.87 -8.81
N LYS A 140 -12.72 -8.81 -9.25
CA LYS A 140 -12.23 -7.44 -9.20
C LYS A 140 -12.25 -6.96 -7.76
N SER A 141 -11.17 -6.32 -7.31
CA SER A 141 -11.07 -5.85 -5.93
C SER A 141 -10.34 -4.52 -5.85
N ASN A 142 -11.12 -3.44 -5.69
CA ASN A 142 -10.58 -2.11 -5.40
C ASN A 142 -9.68 -2.11 -4.17
N GLU A 143 -9.96 -2.96 -3.17
CA GLU A 143 -9.18 -3.04 -1.93
C GLU A 143 -7.72 -3.43 -2.20
N VAL A 144 -7.49 -4.37 -3.11
CA VAL A 144 -6.13 -4.80 -3.48
C VAL A 144 -5.37 -3.64 -4.13
N PHE A 145 -6.01 -2.94 -5.06
CA PHE A 145 -5.41 -1.78 -5.73
C PHE A 145 -5.18 -0.61 -4.77
N GLU A 146 -6.14 -0.33 -3.89
CA GLU A 146 -5.98 0.69 -2.86
C GLU A 146 -4.77 0.39 -1.98
N LYS A 147 -4.62 -0.87 -1.56
CA LYS A 147 -3.47 -1.30 -0.76
C LYS A 147 -2.15 -1.14 -1.53
N ILE A 148 -2.08 -1.58 -2.80
CA ILE A 148 -0.90 -1.37 -3.66
C ILE A 148 -0.57 0.12 -3.76
N PHE A 149 -1.57 0.96 -4.03
CA PHE A 149 -1.40 2.40 -4.20
C PHE A 149 -0.79 3.05 -2.94
N TYR A 150 -1.32 2.75 -1.76
CA TYR A 150 -0.78 3.31 -0.52
C TYR A 150 0.59 2.72 -0.13
N GLU A 151 0.84 1.44 -0.40
CA GLU A 151 2.15 0.82 -0.15
C GLU A 151 3.23 1.41 -1.08
N VAL A 152 2.95 1.55 -2.38
CA VAL A 152 3.85 2.20 -3.35
C VAL A 152 4.09 3.66 -2.95
N ARG A 153 3.04 4.42 -2.61
CA ARG A 153 3.16 5.78 -2.08
C ARG A 153 4.10 5.83 -0.88
N SER A 154 3.92 4.92 0.08
CA SER A 154 4.76 4.85 1.29
C SER A 154 6.21 4.54 0.94
N ASN A 155 6.43 3.59 0.02
CA ASN A 155 7.75 3.21 -0.45
C ASN A 155 8.48 4.39 -1.12
N ILE A 156 7.84 5.08 -2.06
CA ILE A 156 8.39 6.27 -2.73
C ILE A 156 8.67 7.37 -1.71
N THR A 157 7.72 7.63 -0.80
CA THR A 157 7.88 8.70 0.22
C THR A 157 9.08 8.45 1.13
N LYS A 158 9.37 7.18 1.45
CA LYS A 158 10.58 6.81 2.21
C LYS A 158 11.87 7.05 1.43
N GLN A 159 11.84 6.89 0.10
CA GLN A 159 13.02 7.07 -0.75
C GLN A 159 13.34 8.54 -1.04
N ILE A 160 12.33 9.36 -1.33
CA ILE A 160 12.54 10.71 -1.88
C ILE A 160 11.83 11.84 -1.12
N GLY A 161 11.19 11.54 0.00
CA GLY A 161 10.50 12.51 0.85
C GLY A 161 9.01 12.67 0.53
N SER A 162 8.38 13.67 1.15
CA SER A 162 6.94 13.90 1.05
C SER A 162 6.49 14.29 -0.38
N PRO A 163 5.27 13.91 -0.79
CA PRO A 163 4.67 14.38 -2.05
C PRO A 163 4.60 15.92 -2.11
N SER A 164 4.80 16.48 -3.31
CA SER A 164 4.56 17.89 -3.61
C SER A 164 3.08 18.18 -3.87
N GLU A 165 2.33 17.20 -4.38
CA GLU A 165 0.90 17.32 -4.69
C GLU A 165 0.19 16.00 -4.41
N ILE A 166 -1.04 16.10 -3.86
CA ILE A 166 -1.93 14.97 -3.63
C ILE A 166 -3.35 15.41 -3.99
N ASN A 167 -3.98 14.72 -4.93
CA ASN A 167 -5.40 14.85 -5.25
C ASN A 167 -6.05 13.46 -5.11
N LEU A 168 -7.08 13.31 -4.29
CA LEU A 168 -7.73 12.02 -4.04
C LEU A 168 -9.22 12.13 -4.29
N GLU A 169 -9.61 12.09 -5.56
CA GLU A 169 -11.02 12.17 -5.98
C GLU A 169 -11.86 11.05 -5.37
N SER A 170 -11.26 9.87 -5.14
CA SER A 170 -11.92 8.73 -4.47
C SER A 170 -12.56 9.07 -3.12
N LYS A 171 -12.10 10.14 -2.45
CA LYS A 171 -12.64 10.59 -1.16
C LYS A 171 -13.83 11.54 -1.27
N THR A 172 -14.11 12.06 -2.45
CA THR A 172 -15.11 13.11 -2.67
C THR A 172 -16.18 12.72 -3.68
N ILE A 173 -16.02 11.62 -4.41
CA ILE A 173 -16.99 11.14 -5.38
C ILE A 173 -18.19 10.41 -4.74
N ASN A 174 -19.35 10.53 -5.39
CA ASN A 174 -20.58 9.80 -5.03
C ASN A 174 -20.63 8.43 -5.73
N ASP A 175 -21.51 7.55 -5.24
CA ASP A 175 -21.77 6.23 -5.82
C ASP A 175 -22.07 6.32 -7.34
N ASP A 176 -21.48 5.38 -8.09
CA ASP A 176 -21.51 5.18 -9.56
C ASP A 176 -20.54 6.01 -10.43
N SER A 177 -19.67 6.85 -9.87
CA SER A 177 -18.69 7.62 -10.66
C SER A 177 -17.28 6.99 -10.73
N THR A 178 -16.60 7.21 -11.85
CA THR A 178 -15.17 6.92 -12.01
C THR A 178 -14.35 8.01 -11.32
N PHE A 179 -13.21 7.65 -10.74
CA PHE A 179 -12.29 8.60 -10.10
C PHE A 179 -10.87 8.46 -10.61
N ARG A 180 -10.09 9.54 -10.42
CA ARG A 180 -8.64 9.55 -10.54
C ARG A 180 -8.00 10.09 -9.26
N ASP A 181 -7.18 9.26 -8.63
CA ASP A 181 -6.30 9.71 -7.56
C ASP A 181 -4.92 10.02 -8.14
N ASP A 182 -4.32 11.13 -7.75
CA ASP A 182 -3.02 11.63 -8.22
C ASP A 182 -2.08 11.95 -7.07
N ILE A 183 -0.82 11.54 -7.19
CA ILE A 183 0.25 11.91 -6.27
C ILE A 183 1.51 12.24 -7.04
N LYS A 184 2.09 13.42 -6.77
CA LYS A 184 3.35 13.86 -7.38
C LYS A 184 4.42 14.06 -6.32
N TRP A 185 5.64 13.72 -6.67
CA TRP A 185 6.84 14.08 -5.92
C TRP A 185 7.79 14.82 -6.85
N ASN A 186 8.30 15.95 -6.36
CA ASN A 186 9.34 16.71 -7.02
C ASN A 186 10.60 16.64 -6.15
N SER A 187 11.62 15.93 -6.64
CA SER A 187 12.92 15.79 -5.98
C SER A 187 14.02 15.89 -7.03
N SER A 188 15.10 15.11 -6.91
CA SER A 188 16.10 14.95 -7.97
C SER A 188 15.56 14.27 -9.24
N HIS A 189 14.42 13.58 -9.10
CA HIS A 189 13.62 12.98 -10.15
C HIS A 189 12.18 13.44 -9.97
N ASN A 190 11.45 13.51 -11.06
CA ASN A 190 10.02 13.72 -11.05
C ASN A 190 9.34 12.35 -10.98
N VAL A 191 8.42 12.21 -10.03
CA VAL A 191 7.65 10.98 -9.85
C VAL A 191 6.18 11.33 -9.86
N TYR A 192 5.42 10.66 -10.72
CA TYR A 192 3.99 10.85 -10.82
C TYR A 192 3.26 9.52 -10.77
N MET A 193 2.42 9.35 -9.76
CA MET A 193 1.57 8.18 -9.58
C MET A 193 0.12 8.58 -9.74
N PHE A 194 -0.66 7.78 -10.46
CA PHE A 194 -2.10 7.95 -10.54
C PHE A 194 -2.82 6.62 -10.53
N ARG A 195 -4.00 6.60 -9.92
CA ARG A 195 -4.88 5.42 -9.82
C ARG A 195 -6.23 5.75 -10.43
N PHE A 196 -6.69 4.88 -11.31
CA PHE A 196 -8.06 4.90 -11.81
C PHE A 196 -8.89 3.85 -11.09
N GLY A 197 -10.15 4.19 -10.83
CA GLY A 197 -11.12 3.27 -10.27
C GLY A 197 -12.56 3.72 -10.47
N ASP A 198 -13.49 2.85 -10.05
CA ASP A 198 -14.91 3.17 -9.92
C ASP A 198 -15.52 2.42 -8.73
N ASN A 199 -16.64 2.91 -8.20
CA ASN A 199 -17.29 2.32 -7.02
C ASN A 199 -17.91 0.94 -7.30
N GLU A 200 -18.14 0.59 -8.57
CA GLU A 200 -18.61 -0.73 -8.99
C GLU A 200 -17.48 -1.75 -9.18
N ASN A 201 -16.22 -1.36 -8.91
CA ASN A 201 -15.01 -2.16 -9.15
C ASN A 201 -14.88 -2.63 -10.62
N ARG A 202 -15.43 -1.92 -11.61
CA ARG A 202 -15.38 -2.39 -13.01
C ARG A 202 -14.02 -2.17 -13.65
N HIS A 203 -13.28 -1.16 -13.18
CA HIS A 203 -11.95 -0.85 -13.65
C HIS A 203 -11.05 -0.51 -12.47
N ASN A 204 -9.84 -1.07 -12.44
CA ASN A 204 -8.78 -0.72 -11.51
C ASN A 204 -7.44 -0.70 -12.22
N GLU A 205 -6.73 0.40 -12.10
CA GLU A 205 -5.41 0.57 -12.69
C GLU A 205 -4.58 1.51 -11.82
N ILE A 206 -3.30 1.18 -11.64
CA ILE A 206 -2.32 2.10 -11.06
C ILE A 206 -1.20 2.29 -12.06
N ASN A 207 -0.86 3.55 -12.26
CA ASN A 207 0.23 3.97 -13.11
C ASN A 207 1.23 4.76 -12.29
N LEU A 208 2.51 4.50 -12.53
CA LEU A 208 3.59 5.24 -11.93
C LEU A 208 4.63 5.55 -12.99
N VAL A 209 5.02 6.82 -13.07
CA VAL A 209 6.03 7.33 -13.98
C VAL A 209 7.16 7.94 -13.16
N ILE A 210 8.38 7.56 -13.48
CA ILE A 210 9.60 8.08 -12.86
C ILE A 210 10.48 8.59 -14.00
N TYR A 211 10.84 9.87 -13.95
CA TYR A 211 11.58 10.50 -15.03
C TYR A 211 12.45 11.64 -14.52
N LYS A 212 13.35 12.07 -15.39
CA LYS A 212 14.18 13.25 -15.17
C LYS A 212 14.18 14.09 -16.43
N ASP A 213 13.82 15.36 -16.27
CA ASP A 213 13.90 16.38 -17.33
C ASP A 213 15.35 16.63 -17.77
#